data_AF-A0A2W2DQ50-F1
#
_entry.id   AF-A0A2W2DQ50-F1
#
_cell.length_a   1.000
_cell.length_b   1.000
_cell.length_c   1.000
_cell.angle_alpha   90.00
_cell.angle_beta   90.00
_cell.angle_gamma   90.00
#
_symmetry.space_group_name_H-M   'P 1'
#
loop_
_entity.id
_entity.type
_entity.pdbx_description
1 polymer ?
#
loop_
_entity_poly.entity_id
_entity_poly.type
_entity_poly.pdbx_seq_one_letter_code
_entity_poly.pdbx_strand_id
1 'polypeptide(L)'
;MKITLETKFVGSFGPVTLLEAVEQLRKHDLACTVAADTVEQKVGVFSDCVERGFTPLRGEIMAAYYVAERDAIAEAFDRGLITQGELETKQAALARRLLT
;
A
#
# COMPACT_ATOMS: atom_id res chain seq x y z
N MET A 1 -10.04 -5.63 7.81
CA MET A 1 -9.36 -6.60 6.91
C MET A 1 -7.84 -6.37 6.97
N LYS A 2 -6.98 -7.40 6.97
CA LYS A 2 -5.52 -7.20 6.78
C LYS A 2 -5.25 -6.98 5.30
N ILE A 3 -4.67 -5.84 4.93
CA ILE A 3 -4.30 -5.52 3.55
C ILE A 3 -2.91 -6.06 3.28
N THR A 4 -2.76 -6.75 2.15
CA THR A 4 -1.50 -7.30 1.65
C THR A 4 -1.32 -6.93 0.18
N LEU A 5 -0.12 -7.12 -0.36
CA LEU A 5 0.15 -6.92 -1.80
C LEU A 5 -0.73 -7.79 -2.71
N GLU A 6 -1.19 -8.94 -2.21
CA GLU A 6 -2.08 -9.88 -2.90
C GLU A 6 -3.57 -9.56 -2.75
N THR A 7 -3.92 -8.49 -2.02
CA THR A 7 -5.33 -8.09 -1.84
C THR A 7 -5.93 -7.74 -3.20
N LYS A 8 -7.01 -8.46 -3.57
CA LYS A 8 -7.69 -8.30 -4.85
C LYS A 8 -8.85 -7.31 -4.75
N PHE A 9 -9.04 -6.50 -5.78
CA PHE A 9 -10.18 -5.59 -5.89
C PHE A 9 -10.54 -5.31 -7.35
N VAL A 10 -11.65 -4.61 -7.57
CA VAL A 10 -12.13 -4.22 -8.90
C VAL A 10 -11.34 -2.98 -9.35
N GLY A 11 -10.36 -3.17 -10.23
CA GLY A 11 -9.66 -2.09 -10.92
C GLY A 11 -10.42 -1.60 -12.16
N SER A 12 -9.91 -0.54 -12.79
CA SER A 12 -10.53 0.07 -13.97
C SER A 12 -10.67 -0.87 -15.17
N PHE A 13 -9.84 -1.93 -15.24
CA PHE A 13 -9.83 -2.92 -16.32
C PHE A 13 -10.26 -4.32 -15.86
N GLY A 14 -10.88 -4.42 -14.68
CA GLY A 14 -11.29 -5.69 -14.07
C GLY A 14 -10.52 -6.01 -12.78
N PRO A 15 -10.67 -7.25 -12.26
CA PRO A 15 -10.03 -7.68 -11.03
C PRO A 15 -8.50 -7.57 -11.10
N VAL A 16 -7.89 -6.99 -10.07
CA VAL A 16 -6.44 -6.72 -10.00
C VAL A 16 -5.95 -6.88 -8.55
N THR A 17 -4.68 -7.23 -8.35
CA THR A 17 -4.05 -7.16 -7.01
C THR A 17 -3.57 -5.76 -6.67
N LEU A 18 -3.34 -5.49 -5.40
CA LEU A 18 -2.74 -4.22 -4.94
C LEU A 18 -1.37 -3.97 -5.59
N LEU A 19 -0.54 -4.99 -5.70
CA LEU A 19 0.76 -4.88 -6.36
C LEU A 19 0.60 -4.50 -7.84
N GLU A 20 -0.23 -5.24 -8.59
CA GLU A 20 -0.46 -5.00 -10.01
C GLU A 20 -1.05 -3.60 -10.26
N ALA A 21 -1.98 -3.14 -9.42
CA ALA A 21 -2.57 -1.81 -9.54
C ALA A 21 -1.52 -0.70 -9.36
N VAL A 22 -0.61 -0.85 -8.39
CA VAL A 22 0.49 0.11 -8.18
C VAL A 22 1.50 0.08 -9.32
N GLU A 23 1.81 -1.09 -9.87
CA GLU A 23 2.67 -1.22 -11.05
C GLU A 23 2.06 -0.53 -12.26
N GLN A 24 0.75 -0.68 -12.48
CA GLN A 24 0.03 0.04 -13.54
C GLN A 24 0.09 1.55 -13.31
N LEU A 25 -0.19 2.03 -12.09
CA LEU A 25 -0.08 3.46 -11.76
C LEU A 25 1.32 4.01 -12.04
N ARG A 26 2.38 3.29 -11.66
CA ARG A 26 3.77 3.70 -11.92
C ARG A 26 4.10 3.71 -13.42
N LYS A 27 3.67 2.68 -14.16
CA LYS A 27 3.90 2.59 -15.61
C LYS A 27 3.29 3.76 -16.38
N HIS A 28 2.20 4.31 -15.87
CA HIS A 28 1.50 5.45 -16.46
C HIS A 28 1.84 6.80 -15.81
N ASP A 29 2.83 6.87 -14.93
CA ASP A 29 3.20 8.08 -14.18
C ASP A 29 2.04 8.71 -13.38
N LEU A 30 1.14 7.85 -12.88
CA LEU A 30 -0.04 8.20 -12.08
C LEU A 30 0.13 7.90 -10.59
N ALA A 31 1.24 7.25 -10.20
CA ALA A 31 1.57 7.02 -8.81
C ALA A 31 1.73 8.36 -8.07
N CYS A 32 1.22 8.44 -6.85
CA CYS A 32 1.27 9.65 -6.05
C CYS A 32 1.77 9.33 -4.64
N THR A 33 2.30 10.35 -3.97
CA THR A 33 2.56 10.32 -2.54
C THR A 33 1.28 10.62 -1.76
N VAL A 34 1.27 10.22 -0.49
CA VAL A 34 0.13 10.37 0.42
C VAL A 34 0.59 11.15 1.65
N ALA A 35 -0.19 12.15 2.08
CA ALA A 35 0.12 12.85 3.32
C ALA A 35 0.06 11.89 4.51
N ALA A 36 1.10 11.87 5.34
CA ALA A 36 1.28 10.87 6.40
C ALA A 36 0.10 10.81 7.39
N ASP A 37 -0.52 11.95 7.68
CA ASP A 37 -1.68 12.10 8.56
C ASP A 37 -3.00 11.56 7.96
N THR A 38 -3.06 11.39 6.64
CA THR A 38 -4.26 10.89 5.93
C THR A 38 -4.21 9.40 5.60
N VAL A 39 -3.09 8.72 5.84
CA VAL A 39 -2.87 7.31 5.46
C VAL A 39 -3.98 6.42 6.02
N GLU A 40 -4.22 6.47 7.33
CA GLU A 40 -5.19 5.59 7.99
C GLU A 40 -6.62 5.84 7.47
N GLN A 41 -7.00 7.10 7.23
CA GLN A 41 -8.29 7.43 6.63
C GLN A 41 -8.43 6.81 5.23
N LYS A 42 -7.41 6.97 4.37
CA LYS A 42 -7.42 6.46 3.00
C LYS A 42 -7.40 4.94 2.93
N VAL A 43 -6.74 4.29 3.87
CA VAL A 43 -6.74 2.83 4.04
C VAL A 43 -8.13 2.32 4.43
N GLY A 44 -8.84 3.06 5.29
CA GLY A 44 -10.25 2.79 5.60
C GLY A 44 -11.11 2.86 4.34
N VAL A 45 -11.01 3.94 3.57
CA VAL A 45 -11.75 4.11 2.31
C VAL A 45 -11.39 3.01 1.30
N PHE A 46 -10.11 2.65 1.18
CA PHE A 46 -9.70 1.51 0.34
C PHE A 46 -10.45 0.24 0.74
N SER A 47 -10.46 -0.10 2.02
CA SER A 47 -11.12 -1.31 2.54
C SER A 47 -12.62 -1.30 2.23
N ASP A 48 -13.29 -0.17 2.45
CA ASP A 48 -14.71 0.00 2.16
C ASP A 48 -15.00 -0.17 0.66
N CYS A 49 -14.14 0.36 -0.21
CA CYS A 49 -14.26 0.18 -1.65
C CYS A 49 -14.13 -1.30 -2.04
N VAL A 50 -13.12 -2.00 -1.51
CA VAL A 50 -12.90 -3.43 -1.78
C VAL A 50 -14.09 -4.27 -1.33
N GLU A 51 -14.56 -4.06 -0.10
CA GLU A 51 -15.68 -4.81 0.49
C GLU A 51 -16.99 -4.61 -0.28
N ARG A 52 -17.19 -3.41 -0.85
CA ARG A 52 -18.41 -3.04 -1.59
C ARG A 52 -18.29 -3.23 -3.09
N GLY A 53 -17.15 -3.70 -3.60
CA GLY A 53 -16.91 -3.92 -5.02
C GLY A 53 -16.73 -2.65 -5.85
N PHE A 54 -16.39 -1.52 -5.22
CA PHE A 54 -16.04 -0.27 -5.90
C PHE A 54 -14.55 -0.22 -6.22
N THR A 55 -14.22 0.56 -7.26
CA THR A 55 -12.83 0.85 -7.61
C THR A 55 -12.26 1.96 -6.71
N PRO A 56 -11.22 1.68 -5.89
CA PRO A 56 -10.57 2.69 -5.08
C PRO A 56 -9.82 3.71 -5.95
N LEU A 57 -9.68 4.94 -5.47
CA LEU A 57 -8.89 5.98 -6.12
C LEU A 57 -7.39 5.74 -5.93
N ARG A 58 -6.58 6.38 -6.78
CA ARG A 58 -5.11 6.28 -6.71
C ARG A 58 -4.53 6.58 -5.33
N GLY A 59 -5.08 7.55 -4.60
CA GLY A 59 -4.60 7.91 -3.26
C GLY A 59 -4.88 6.81 -2.22
N GLU A 60 -6.05 6.17 -2.30
CA GLU A 60 -6.39 5.02 -1.47
C GLU A 60 -5.51 3.81 -1.79
N ILE A 61 -5.27 3.53 -3.08
CA ILE A 61 -4.39 2.46 -3.55
C ILE A 61 -2.96 2.66 -3.02
N MET A 62 -2.41 3.88 -3.14
CA MET A 62 -1.05 4.18 -2.67
C MET A 62 -0.93 4.13 -1.14
N ALA A 63 -1.98 4.54 -0.40
CA ALA A 63 -2.01 4.44 1.06
C ALA A 63 -2.07 2.97 1.52
N ALA A 64 -2.93 2.17 0.89
CA ALA A 64 -3.02 0.73 1.12
C ALA A 64 -1.69 0.01 0.83
N TYR A 65 -1.03 0.39 -0.27
CA TYR A 65 0.28 -0.14 -0.63
C TYR A 65 1.38 0.21 0.39
N TYR A 66 1.41 1.46 0.87
CA TYR A 66 2.31 1.86 1.95
C TYR A 66 2.13 0.99 3.20
N VAL A 67 0.88 0.79 3.65
CA VAL A 67 0.60 -0.06 4.83
C VAL A 67 0.99 -1.50 4.59
N ALA A 68 0.65 -2.08 3.43
CA ALA A 68 0.99 -3.46 3.10
C ALA A 68 2.52 -3.71 3.11
N GLU A 69 3.30 -2.80 2.53
CA GLU A 69 4.78 -2.88 2.54
C GLU A 69 5.35 -2.67 3.95
N ARG A 70 4.84 -1.68 4.70
CA ARG A 70 5.26 -1.42 6.09
C ARG A 70 5.05 -2.65 6.97
N ASP A 71 3.87 -3.26 6.86
CA ASP A 71 3.50 -4.43 7.64
C ASP A 71 4.32 -5.67 7.21
N ALA A 72 4.64 -5.83 5.92
CA ALA A 72 5.51 -6.88 5.44
C ALA A 72 6.96 -6.73 5.96
N ILE A 73 7.47 -5.49 6.05
CA ILE A 73 8.79 -5.22 6.64
C ILE A 73 8.77 -5.55 8.15
N ALA A 74 7.72 -5.16 8.87
CA ALA A 74 7.56 -5.48 10.29
C ALA A 74 7.48 -7.00 10.52
N GLU A 75 6.70 -7.71 9.69
CA GLU A 75 6.58 -9.17 9.77
C GLU A 75 7.91 -9.89 9.46
N ALA A 76 8.74 -9.35 8.56
CA ALA A 76 10.08 -9.87 8.32
C ALA A 76 11.00 -9.70 9.55
N PHE A 77 10.88 -8.58 10.27
CA PHE A 77 11.62 -8.36 11.52
C PHE A 77 11.14 -9.29 12.63
N ASP A 78 9.83 -9.43 12.82
CA ASP A 78 9.23 -10.30 13.83
C ASP A 78 9.63 -11.78 13.64
N ARG A 79 9.88 -12.17 12.39
CA ARG A 79 10.37 -13.52 12.02
C ARG A 79 11.89 -13.67 12.11
N GLY A 80 12.62 -12.64 12.51
CA GLY A 80 14.08 -12.64 12.58
C GLY A 80 14.77 -12.70 11.22
N LEU A 81 14.09 -12.34 10.13
CA LEU A 81 14.65 -12.34 8.77
C LEU A 81 15.50 -11.09 8.49
N ILE A 82 15.29 -10.03 9.27
CA ILE A 82 16.05 -8.79 9.20
C ILE A 82 16.39 -8.28 10.60
N THR A 83 17.41 -7.46 10.69
CA THR A 83 17.86 -6.78 11.91
C THR A 83 17.06 -5.51 12.19
N GLN A 84 17.18 -4.97 13.42
CA GLN A 84 16.57 -3.69 13.80
C GLN A 84 17.04 -2.52 12.91
N GLY A 85 18.33 -2.46 12.58
CA GLY A 85 18.87 -1.42 11.70
C GLY A 85 18.31 -1.50 10.27
N GLU A 86 18.07 -2.71 9.77
CA GLU A 86 17.42 -2.93 8.47
C GLU A 86 15.93 -2.56 8.50
N LEU A 87 15.22 -2.86 9.59
CA LEU A 87 13.83 -2.45 9.80
C LEU A 87 13.71 -0.91 9.68
N GLU A 88 14.50 -0.17 10.46
CA GLU A 88 14.49 1.29 10.48
C GLU A 88 14.84 1.88 9.11
N THR A 89 15.89 1.34 8.46
CA THR A 89 16.33 1.80 7.14
C THR A 89 15.25 1.57 6.08
N LYS A 90 14.62 0.38 6.07
CA LYS A 90 13.58 0.04 5.10
C LYS A 90 12.31 0.86 5.30
N GLN A 91 11.86 1.03 6.55
CA GLN A 91 10.69 1.86 6.85
C GLN A 91 10.93 3.33 6.52
N ALA A 92 12.11 3.88 6.82
CA ALA A 92 12.46 5.24 6.44
C ALA A 92 12.52 5.42 4.92
N ALA A 93 13.09 4.47 4.18
CA ALA A 93 13.10 4.49 2.73
C ALA A 93 11.70 4.41 2.13
N LEU A 94 10.83 3.57 2.69
CA LEU A 94 9.43 3.45 2.28
C LEU A 94 8.67 4.75 2.51
N ALA A 95 8.80 5.35 3.70
CA ALA A 95 8.17 6.62 4.04
C ALA A 95 8.61 7.74 3.10
N ARG A 96 9.92 7.88 2.85
CA ARG A 96 10.45 8.89 1.90
C ARG A 96 9.92 8.74 0.48
N ARG A 97 9.62 7.50 0.06
CA ARG A 97 9.15 7.22 -1.30
C ARG A 97 7.65 7.47 -1.47
N LEU A 98 6.86 7.23 -0.44
CA LEU A 98 5.40 7.16 -0.55
C LEU A 98 4.65 8.21 0.25
N LEU A 99 5.30 8.86 1.21
CA LEU A 99 4.68 9.88 2.04
C LEU A 99 5.20 11.28 1.70
N THR A 100 4.33 12.26 1.94
CA THR A 100 4.68 13.70 1.97
C THR A 100 4.35 14.30 3.33
#